data_AF-A0A9P5R248-F1
#
_entry.id   AF-A0A9P5R248-F1
#
_cell.length_a   1.000
_cell.length_b   1.000
_cell.length_c   1.000
_cell.angle_alpha   90.00
_cell.angle_beta   90.00
_cell.angle_gamma   90.00
#
_symmetry.space_group_name_H-M   'P 1'
#
loop_
_entity.id
_entity.type
_entity.pdbx_description
1 polymer ?
#
loop_
_entity_poly.entity_id
_entity_poly.type
_entity_poly.pdbx_seq_one_letter_code
_entity_poly.pdbx_strand_id
1 'polypeptide(L)'
;MKIQSLLLVSLASVAMAAPSWWEQWTLNKHNTDSDSVIAHDDTDGMRLVQTAADKAPFWTTDKERLNMFRNNIKYMDITDHQDLGNHVSASGKKPLPTAAVHQKKVARYVDQLSTANMEVALTEFTGFFNRYYKSETGKQSAQWLYKQISDLIEESTADSDVSIRKFQHKWDQFSII
;
A
#
# COMPACT_ATOMS: atom_id res chain seq x y z
N MET A 1 -25.54 -54.55 -42.85
CA MET A 1 -25.60 -54.79 -41.39
C MET A 1 -25.19 -53.50 -40.69
N LYS A 2 -26.12 -52.90 -39.92
CA LYS A 2 -25.89 -51.76 -39.03
C LYS A 2 -25.24 -52.26 -37.74
N ILE A 3 -24.22 -51.59 -37.23
CA ILE A 3 -23.93 -51.56 -35.78
C ILE A 3 -23.55 -50.12 -35.39
N GLN A 4 -24.19 -49.66 -34.32
CA GLN A 4 -24.24 -48.30 -33.81
C GLN A 4 -23.15 -48.02 -32.77
N SER A 5 -22.72 -46.76 -32.74
CA SER A 5 -22.45 -45.87 -31.60
C SER A 5 -21.95 -46.40 -30.25
N LEU A 6 -20.87 -45.79 -29.76
CA LEU A 6 -20.78 -45.16 -28.42
C LEU A 6 -19.50 -44.29 -28.33
N LEU A 7 -19.66 -42.97 -28.48
CA LEU A 7 -18.64 -41.98 -28.14
C LEU A 7 -18.84 -41.59 -26.67
N LEU A 8 -17.89 -41.97 -25.82
CA LEU A 8 -17.76 -41.48 -24.45
C LEU A 8 -17.12 -40.08 -24.50
N VAL A 9 -17.90 -39.05 -24.18
CA VAL A 9 -17.37 -37.72 -23.84
C VAL A 9 -16.88 -37.81 -22.39
N SER A 10 -15.58 -37.92 -22.17
CA SER A 10 -15.01 -37.70 -20.83
C SER A 10 -14.77 -36.21 -20.64
N LEU A 11 -15.30 -35.68 -19.54
CA LEU A 11 -15.02 -34.35 -19.02
C LEU A 11 -13.50 -34.19 -18.88
N ALA A 12 -12.91 -33.26 -19.62
CA ALA A 12 -11.63 -32.68 -19.25
C ALA A 12 -11.88 -31.71 -18.09
N SER A 13 -11.68 -32.16 -16.86
CA SER A 13 -11.51 -31.27 -15.71
C SER A 13 -10.27 -30.42 -15.97
N VAL A 14 -10.47 -29.14 -16.31
CA VAL A 14 -9.39 -28.15 -16.26
C VAL A 14 -9.11 -27.91 -14.78
N ALA A 15 -8.20 -28.69 -14.22
CA ALA A 15 -7.55 -28.33 -12.97
C ALA A 15 -6.73 -27.06 -13.27
N MET A 16 -7.22 -25.90 -12.84
CA MET A 16 -6.41 -24.69 -12.77
C MET A 16 -5.29 -24.99 -11.78
N ALA A 17 -4.10 -25.30 -12.29
CA ALA A 17 -2.90 -25.40 -11.48
C ALA A 17 -2.68 -24.01 -10.87
N ALA A 18 -2.94 -23.87 -9.57
CA ALA A 18 -2.51 -22.69 -8.83
C ALA A 18 -0.98 -22.60 -8.97
N PRO A 19 -0.42 -21.42 -9.30
CA PRO A 19 1.01 -21.28 -9.48
C PRO A 19 1.75 -21.65 -8.18
N SER A 20 2.82 -22.43 -8.32
CA SER A 20 3.55 -23.13 -7.24
C SER A 20 4.17 -22.23 -6.16
N TRP A 21 4.10 -20.91 -6.31
CA TRP A 21 4.50 -19.95 -5.27
C TRP A 21 3.47 -19.85 -4.13
N TRP A 22 2.25 -20.36 -4.32
CA TRP A 22 1.17 -20.33 -3.32
C TRP A 22 1.39 -21.35 -2.17
N GLU A 23 2.13 -22.45 -2.39
CA GLU A 23 2.37 -23.44 -1.32
C GLU A 23 3.49 -23.03 -0.35
N GLN A 24 4.32 -22.07 -0.72
CA GLN A 24 5.46 -21.67 0.11
C GLN A 24 5.07 -20.75 1.28
N TRP A 25 3.93 -20.05 1.19
CA TRP A 25 3.48 -19.12 2.23
C TRP A 25 2.56 -19.77 3.27
N THR A 26 1.90 -20.88 2.95
CA THR A 26 0.96 -21.56 3.87
C THR A 26 1.66 -22.42 4.93
N LEU A 27 2.93 -22.79 4.71
CA LEU A 27 3.72 -23.63 5.61
C LEU A 27 4.34 -22.88 6.80
N ASN A 28 4.34 -21.55 6.80
CA ASN A 28 4.82 -20.73 7.92
C ASN A 28 3.68 -20.12 8.73
N LYS A 29 2.65 -20.92 9.05
CA LYS A 29 1.66 -20.55 10.05
C LYS A 29 2.32 -20.64 11.44
N HIS A 30 3.03 -19.58 11.79
CA HIS A 30 3.75 -19.47 13.06
C HIS A 30 2.85 -19.78 14.25
N ASN A 31 3.34 -20.67 15.10
CA ASN A 31 2.79 -21.02 16.40
C ASN A 31 2.58 -19.72 17.20
N THR A 32 1.34 -19.44 17.57
CA THR A 32 0.98 -18.24 18.33
C THR A 32 1.31 -18.44 19.79
N ASP A 33 2.51 -17.99 20.22
CA ASP A 33 2.71 -17.62 21.62
C ASP A 33 2.11 -16.23 21.82
N SER A 34 0.90 -16.23 22.35
CA SER A 34 0.18 -15.06 22.86
C SER A 34 0.89 -14.56 24.12
N ASP A 35 1.84 -13.63 23.95
CA ASP A 35 2.17 -12.55 24.89
C ASP A 35 3.47 -11.87 24.44
N SER A 36 3.40 -11.08 23.36
CA SER A 36 4.44 -10.07 23.09
C SER A 36 3.84 -8.68 23.28
N VAL A 37 3.92 -8.19 24.52
CA VAL A 37 3.96 -6.74 24.76
C VAL A 37 5.14 -6.23 23.95
N ILE A 38 4.86 -5.48 22.87
CA ILE A 38 5.91 -4.83 22.08
C ILE A 38 6.58 -3.82 23.00
N ALA A 39 7.68 -4.26 23.63
CA ALA A 39 8.59 -3.40 24.35
C ALA A 39 9.25 -2.48 23.33
N HIS A 40 8.67 -1.29 23.18
CA HIS A 40 9.38 -0.18 22.55
C HIS A 40 10.49 0.23 23.51
N ASP A 41 11.73 0.03 23.10
CA ASP A 41 12.91 0.59 23.77
C ASP A 41 12.78 2.12 23.72
N ASP A 42 12.48 2.71 24.88
CA ASP A 42 12.12 4.13 25.05
C ASP A 42 13.33 5.09 24.93
N THR A 43 14.53 4.61 24.59
CA THR A 43 15.77 5.41 24.66
C THR A 43 16.39 5.86 23.33
N ASP A 44 15.98 5.30 22.17
CA ASP A 44 16.54 5.64 20.84
C ASP A 44 15.64 6.59 19.99
N GLY A 45 14.69 7.31 20.63
CA GLY A 45 13.47 7.80 19.95
C GLY A 45 13.12 9.29 20.04
N MET A 46 14.04 10.18 20.42
CA MET A 46 13.71 11.61 20.51
C MET A 46 13.44 12.22 19.12
N ARG A 47 12.31 12.92 18.98
CA ARG A 47 11.90 13.60 17.76
C ARG A 47 11.61 15.07 18.02
N LEU A 48 12.10 15.93 17.14
CA LEU A 48 11.89 17.38 17.17
C LEU A 48 10.49 17.69 16.63
N VAL A 49 9.67 18.27 17.49
CA VAL A 49 8.26 18.49 17.23
C VAL A 49 7.90 19.97 17.39
N GLN A 50 7.03 20.46 16.51
CA GLN A 50 6.46 21.80 16.56
C GLN A 50 4.94 21.73 16.68
N THR A 51 4.34 22.49 17.59
CA THR A 51 2.88 22.50 17.82
C THR A 51 2.15 23.61 17.08
N ALA A 52 2.84 24.73 16.82
CA ALA A 52 2.32 25.87 16.09
C ALA A 52 3.48 26.64 15.43
N ALA A 53 3.19 27.37 14.35
CA ALA A 53 4.20 28.08 13.56
C ALA A 53 4.95 29.17 14.35
N ASP A 54 4.31 29.75 15.37
CA ASP A 54 4.84 30.79 16.24
C ASP A 54 5.58 30.24 17.48
N LYS A 55 5.52 28.92 17.72
CA LYS A 55 6.18 28.28 18.86
C LYS A 55 7.47 27.61 18.43
N ALA A 56 8.50 27.78 19.25
CA ALA A 56 9.77 27.09 19.06
C ALA A 56 9.57 25.56 19.12
N PRO A 57 10.24 24.80 18.25
CA PRO A 57 10.18 23.34 18.28
C PRO A 57 10.93 22.80 19.51
N PHE A 58 10.52 21.63 19.99
CA PHE A 58 11.12 20.99 21.15
C PHE A 58 11.22 19.47 20.96
N TRP A 59 12.18 18.85 21.64
CA TRP A 59 12.41 17.41 21.57
C TRP A 59 11.38 16.65 22.41
N THR A 60 10.88 15.55 21.86
CA THR A 60 9.83 14.72 22.47
C THR A 60 10.13 13.25 22.32
N THR A 61 9.75 12.46 23.32
CA THR A 61 9.75 10.99 23.27
C THR A 61 8.49 10.46 22.57
N ASP A 62 8.51 9.19 22.17
CA ASP A 62 7.35 8.52 21.58
C ASP A 62 6.13 8.54 22.50
N LYS A 63 6.34 8.33 23.81
CA LYS A 63 5.28 8.38 24.81
C LYS A 63 4.64 9.76 24.91
N GLU A 64 5.44 10.83 24.88
CA GLU A 64 4.94 12.21 24.91
C GLU A 64 4.14 12.55 23.65
N ARG A 65 4.63 12.17 22.47
CA ARG A 65 3.91 12.34 21.20
C ARG A 65 2.59 11.58 21.20
N LEU A 66 2.58 10.33 21.66
CA LEU A 66 1.35 9.54 21.84
C LEU A 66 0.38 10.19 22.82
N ASN A 67 0.89 10.78 23.91
CA ASN A 67 0.05 11.52 24.86
C ASN A 67 -0.53 12.80 24.23
N MET A 68 0.26 13.55 23.46
CA MET A 68 -0.25 14.71 22.70
C MET A 68 -1.36 14.29 21.74
N PHE A 69 -1.13 13.21 20.99
CA PHE A 69 -2.14 12.65 20.07
C PHE A 69 -3.44 12.29 20.79
N ARG A 70 -3.35 11.58 21.94
CA ARG A 70 -4.52 11.20 22.76
C ARG A 70 -5.27 12.41 23.33
N ASN A 71 -4.55 13.46 23.70
CA ASN A 71 -5.13 14.71 24.18
C ASN A 71 -5.56 15.65 23.04
N ASN A 72 -5.58 15.16 21.79
CA ASN A 72 -5.94 15.92 20.61
C ASN A 72 -5.08 17.18 20.38
N ILE A 73 -3.86 17.21 20.91
CA ILE A 73 -2.87 18.25 20.66
C ILE A 73 -2.21 17.95 19.32
N LYS A 74 -2.38 18.87 18.37
CA LYS A 74 -1.77 18.74 17.04
C LYS A 74 -0.30 19.14 17.11
N TYR A 75 0.50 18.39 16.38
CA TYR A 75 1.93 18.63 16.29
C TYR A 75 2.45 18.13 14.95
N MET A 76 3.57 18.69 14.51
CA MET A 76 4.32 18.30 13.33
C MET A 76 5.71 17.84 13.75
N ASP A 77 6.11 16.65 13.31
CA ASP A 77 7.49 16.18 13.45
C ASP A 77 8.33 16.81 12.34
N ILE A 78 9.33 17.61 12.72
CA ILE A 78 10.24 18.31 11.81
C ILE A 78 11.67 17.76 11.92
N THR A 79 11.88 16.63 12.60
CA THR A 79 13.22 16.09 12.92
C THR A 79 14.10 15.96 11.67
N ASP A 80 13.54 15.35 10.63
CA ASP A 80 14.27 15.02 9.40
C ASP A 80 14.11 16.10 8.30
N HIS A 81 13.24 17.11 8.51
CA HIS A 81 12.86 18.11 7.52
C HIS A 81 12.64 19.49 8.16
N GLN A 82 13.67 20.07 8.78
CA GLN A 82 13.57 21.38 9.45
C GLN A 82 13.47 22.55 8.46
N ASP A 83 13.89 22.34 7.22
CA ASP A 83 13.81 23.29 6.11
C ASP A 83 12.47 23.22 5.37
N LEU A 84 11.55 22.34 5.79
CA LEU A 84 10.24 22.19 5.20
C LEU A 84 9.47 23.51 5.25
N GLY A 85 9.21 24.10 4.08
CA GLY A 85 8.52 25.39 3.96
C GLY A 85 9.42 26.58 3.60
N ASN A 86 10.75 26.46 3.75
CA ASN A 86 11.68 27.55 3.41
C ASN A 86 11.78 27.83 1.91
N HIS A 87 11.30 26.90 1.07
CA HIS A 87 11.39 26.97 -0.39
C HIS A 87 10.03 27.02 -1.10
N VAL A 88 8.96 27.41 -0.41
CA VAL A 88 7.65 27.58 -1.06
C VAL A 88 7.65 28.90 -1.82
N SER A 89 8.15 28.89 -3.04
CA SER A 89 7.78 29.93 -4.01
C SER A 89 6.27 29.78 -4.26
N ALA A 90 5.51 30.82 -3.95
CA ALA A 90 4.09 30.84 -4.28
C ALA A 90 3.97 30.73 -5.81
N SER A 91 3.64 29.54 -6.31
CA SER A 91 3.31 29.36 -7.71
C SER A 91 2.15 30.31 -8.01
N GLY A 92 2.32 31.21 -8.98
CA GLY A 92 1.32 32.20 -9.32
C GLY A 92 -0.07 31.55 -9.48
N LYS A 93 -1.11 32.23 -9.00
CA LYS A 93 -2.49 31.70 -9.02
C LYS A 93 -2.86 31.31 -10.45
N LYS A 94 -2.81 30.01 -10.76
CA LYS A 94 -3.35 29.47 -12.01
C LYS A 94 -4.88 29.48 -11.90
N PRO A 95 -5.61 29.85 -12.96
CA PRO A 95 -7.07 29.80 -12.93
C PRO A 95 -7.51 28.37 -12.65
N LEU A 96 -8.41 28.20 -11.69
CA LEU A 96 -9.04 26.91 -11.43
C LEU A 96 -9.99 26.58 -12.59
N PRO A 97 -10.02 25.33 -13.07
CA PRO A 97 -11.02 24.90 -14.05
C PRO A 97 -12.43 25.13 -13.52
N THR A 98 -13.31 25.73 -14.32
CA THR A 98 -14.71 26.03 -13.95
C THR A 98 -15.69 24.92 -14.33
N ALA A 99 -15.26 23.97 -15.17
CA ALA A 99 -16.05 22.83 -15.59
C ALA A 99 -15.18 21.61 -15.90
N ALA A 100 -15.75 20.42 -15.75
CA ALA A 100 -15.15 19.19 -16.28
C ALA A 100 -15.32 19.16 -17.81
N VAL A 101 -14.29 18.73 -18.53
CA VAL A 101 -14.27 18.73 -20.02
C VAL A 101 -14.00 17.36 -20.64
N HIS A 102 -13.72 16.34 -19.83
CA HIS A 102 -13.32 15.00 -20.30
C HIS A 102 -14.33 13.89 -19.94
N GLN A 103 -15.59 14.24 -19.69
CA GLN A 103 -16.64 13.29 -19.28
C GLN A 103 -16.76 12.11 -20.25
N LYS A 104 -16.79 12.37 -21.56
CA LYS A 104 -16.87 11.32 -22.59
C LYS A 104 -15.65 10.39 -22.56
N LYS A 105 -14.46 10.91 -22.25
CA LYS A 105 -13.22 10.13 -22.15
C LYS A 105 -13.20 9.28 -20.89
N VAL A 106 -13.76 9.78 -19.78
CA VAL A 106 -13.78 9.10 -18.48
C VAL A 106 -14.89 8.05 -18.42
N ALA A 107 -16.04 8.31 -19.05
CA ALA A 107 -17.22 7.41 -19.02
C ALA A 107 -16.86 5.96 -19.40
N ARG A 108 -16.05 5.77 -20.46
CA ARG A 108 -15.62 4.44 -20.91
C ARG A 108 -14.87 3.63 -19.84
N TYR A 109 -14.16 4.31 -18.92
CA TYR A 109 -13.40 3.66 -17.86
C TYR A 109 -14.29 3.36 -16.65
N VAL A 110 -15.25 4.24 -16.37
CA VAL A 110 -16.22 4.04 -15.28
C VAL A 110 -17.04 2.76 -15.53
N ASP A 111 -17.46 2.54 -16.78
CA ASP A 111 -18.22 1.34 -17.16
C ASP A 111 -17.39 0.04 -17.08
N GLN A 112 -16.06 0.15 -17.01
CA GLN A 112 -15.13 -0.98 -16.89
C GLN A 112 -14.70 -1.27 -15.45
N LEU A 113 -15.16 -0.48 -14.47
CA LEU A 113 -14.83 -0.71 -13.07
C LEU A 113 -15.47 -2.01 -12.58
N SER A 114 -14.66 -2.85 -11.93
CA SER A 114 -15.08 -4.13 -11.39
C SER A 114 -14.80 -4.19 -9.89
N THR A 115 -15.84 -4.45 -9.08
CA THR A 115 -15.70 -4.71 -7.64
C THR A 115 -14.98 -6.02 -7.36
N ALA A 116 -15.09 -7.01 -8.26
CA ALA A 116 -14.39 -8.28 -8.12
C ALA A 116 -12.87 -8.10 -8.07
N ASN A 117 -12.31 -7.18 -8.87
CA ASN A 117 -10.87 -6.87 -8.83
C ASN A 117 -10.46 -6.23 -7.49
N MET A 118 -11.32 -5.40 -6.91
CA MET A 118 -11.09 -4.79 -5.60
C MET A 118 -11.13 -5.84 -4.48
N GLU A 119 -12.06 -6.80 -4.56
CA GLU A 119 -12.20 -7.89 -3.60
C GLU A 119 -10.96 -8.79 -3.58
N VAL A 120 -10.34 -9.08 -4.73
CA VAL A 120 -9.07 -9.83 -4.80
C VAL A 120 -7.97 -9.13 -3.99
N ALA A 121 -7.78 -7.82 -4.21
CA ALA A 121 -6.77 -7.06 -3.50
C ALA A 121 -7.07 -6.93 -2.00
N LEU A 122 -8.33 -6.72 -1.63
CA LEU A 122 -8.73 -6.65 -0.23
C LEU A 122 -8.57 -7.99 0.49
N THR A 123 -8.86 -9.11 -0.17
CA THR A 123 -8.67 -10.45 0.38
C THR A 123 -7.21 -10.69 0.73
N GLU A 124 -6.29 -10.34 -0.17
CA GLU A 124 -4.86 -10.45 0.13
C GLU A 124 -4.45 -9.52 1.28
N PHE A 125 -4.82 -8.24 1.22
CA PHE A 125 -4.40 -7.27 2.24
C PHE A 125 -4.93 -7.55 3.64
N THR A 126 -6.07 -8.23 3.74
CA THR A 126 -6.66 -8.66 5.02
C THR A 126 -6.12 -10.01 5.50
N GLY A 127 -5.43 -10.76 4.64
CA GLY A 127 -4.73 -12.00 5.01
C GLY A 127 -3.44 -11.77 5.81
N PHE A 128 -2.80 -10.60 5.68
CA PHE A 128 -1.64 -10.26 6.50
C PHE A 128 -2.02 -10.02 7.97
N PHE A 129 -1.19 -10.50 8.91
CA PHE A 129 -1.42 -10.28 10.35
C PHE A 129 -1.52 -8.79 10.72
N ASN A 130 -0.64 -7.96 10.16
CA ASN A 130 -0.76 -6.50 10.16
C ASN A 130 0.01 -5.91 8.97
N ARG A 131 -0.23 -4.63 8.68
CA ARG A 131 0.49 -3.88 7.63
C ARG A 131 1.27 -2.70 8.22
N TYR A 132 1.80 -2.87 9.43
CA TYR A 132 2.53 -1.83 10.15
C TYR A 132 3.89 -1.56 9.48
N TYR A 133 4.28 -0.29 9.35
CA TYR A 133 5.43 0.12 8.55
C TYR A 133 6.80 -0.44 9.01
N LYS A 134 6.90 -0.83 10.30
CA LYS A 134 8.09 -1.49 10.87
C LYS A 134 8.00 -3.03 10.93
N SER A 135 6.90 -3.63 10.48
CA SER A 135 6.75 -5.08 10.53
C SER A 135 7.18 -5.74 9.21
N GLU A 136 7.63 -6.98 9.30
CA GLU A 136 7.96 -7.79 8.12
C GLU A 136 6.72 -8.00 7.23
N THR A 137 5.54 -8.23 7.82
CA THR A 137 4.28 -8.34 7.06
C THR A 137 3.91 -7.01 6.38
N GLY A 138 4.28 -5.87 6.97
CA GLY A 138 4.16 -4.55 6.35
C GLY A 138 5.01 -4.42 5.09
N LYS A 139 6.27 -4.83 5.14
CA LYS A 139 7.18 -4.88 3.97
C LYS A 139 6.65 -5.82 2.89
N GLN A 140 6.23 -7.02 3.26
CA GLN A 140 5.68 -8.01 2.32
C GLN A 140 4.44 -7.48 1.60
N SER A 141 3.54 -6.79 2.32
CA SER A 141 2.35 -6.19 1.70
C SER A 141 2.70 -5.12 0.65
N ALA A 142 3.75 -4.32 0.88
CA ALA A 142 4.23 -3.36 -0.11
C ALA A 142 4.91 -4.04 -1.31
N GLN A 143 5.65 -5.13 -1.08
CA GLN A 143 6.24 -5.95 -2.15
C GLN A 143 5.16 -6.58 -3.03
N TRP A 144 4.11 -7.12 -2.42
CA TRP A 144 2.98 -7.70 -3.15
C TRP A 144 2.33 -6.65 -4.06
N LEU A 145 1.98 -5.48 -3.53
CA LEU A 145 1.36 -4.40 -4.32
C LEU A 145 2.25 -3.91 -5.45
N TYR A 146 3.56 -3.73 -5.17
CA TYR A 146 4.52 -3.33 -6.18
C TYR A 146 4.54 -4.32 -7.34
N LYS A 147 4.52 -5.62 -7.04
CA LYS A 147 4.47 -6.67 -8.05
C LYS A 147 3.19 -6.58 -8.89
N GLN A 148 2.02 -6.45 -8.26
CA GLN A 148 0.75 -6.33 -9.00
C GLN A 148 0.75 -5.16 -10.00
N ILE A 149 1.28 -4.01 -9.59
CA ILE A 149 1.36 -2.84 -10.47
C ILE A 149 2.40 -3.06 -11.58
N SER A 150 3.57 -3.65 -11.26
CA SER A 150 4.60 -3.96 -12.25
C SER A 150 4.07 -4.92 -13.32
N ASP A 151 3.44 -6.02 -12.90
CA ASP A 151 2.84 -7.01 -13.79
C ASP A 151 1.78 -6.34 -14.69
N LEU A 152 0.93 -5.48 -14.12
CA LEU A 152 -0.09 -4.75 -14.89
C LEU A 152 0.51 -3.80 -15.94
N ILE A 153 1.62 -3.13 -15.63
CA ILE A 153 2.33 -2.26 -16.57
C ILE A 153 2.96 -3.12 -17.69
N GLU A 154 3.56 -4.26 -17.35
CA GLU A 154 4.17 -5.18 -18.32
C GLU A 154 3.15 -5.83 -19.26
N GLU A 155 1.97 -6.19 -18.75
CA GLU A 155 0.88 -6.78 -19.54
C GLU A 155 0.14 -5.75 -20.41
N SER A 156 0.26 -4.46 -20.09
CA SER A 156 -0.42 -3.39 -20.81
C SER A 156 0.16 -3.22 -22.21
N THR A 157 -0.69 -3.34 -23.23
CA THR A 157 -0.33 -3.05 -24.62
C THR A 157 -0.39 -1.55 -24.95
N ALA A 158 -0.70 -0.70 -23.97
CA ALA A 158 -0.81 0.74 -24.18
C ALA A 158 0.58 1.37 -24.27
N ASP A 159 0.81 2.14 -25.33
CA ASP A 159 1.97 3.02 -25.44
C ASP A 159 1.87 4.09 -24.34
N SER A 160 2.62 3.89 -23.25
CA SER A 160 2.45 4.67 -22.04
C SER A 160 3.77 4.89 -21.32
N ASP A 161 4.06 6.16 -21.03
CA ASP A 161 5.21 6.62 -20.24
C ASP A 161 4.96 6.40 -18.73
N VAL A 162 4.49 5.22 -18.34
CA VAL A 162 4.23 4.89 -16.94
C VAL A 162 5.46 4.24 -16.34
N SER A 163 6.00 4.85 -15.29
CA SER A 163 7.11 4.30 -14.51
C SER A 163 6.67 4.07 -13.08
N ILE A 164 7.12 2.97 -12.48
CA ILE A 164 6.97 2.68 -11.05
C ILE A 164 8.35 2.68 -10.39
N ARG A 165 8.45 3.26 -9.19
CA ARG A 165 9.68 3.20 -8.39
C ARG A 165 9.39 3.02 -6.91
N LYS A 166 10.37 2.44 -6.20
CA LYS A 166 10.35 2.32 -4.75
C LYS A 166 10.99 3.55 -4.13
N PHE A 167 10.31 4.18 -3.17
CA PHE A 167 10.86 5.21 -2.32
C PHE A 167 11.20 4.59 -0.96
N GLN A 168 12.50 4.53 -0.65
CA GLN A 168 13.02 3.87 0.54
C GLN A 168 12.91 4.79 1.76
N HIS A 169 12.59 4.18 2.91
CA HIS A 169 12.50 4.85 4.20
C HIS A 169 13.58 4.31 5.15
N LYS A 170 13.66 4.87 6.36
CA LYS A 170 14.50 4.34 7.45
C LYS A 170 13.97 3.01 8.03
N TRP A 171 12.81 2.56 7.58
CA TRP A 171 12.15 1.32 7.98
C TRP A 171 11.87 0.44 6.75
N ASP A 172 11.56 -0.83 6.97
CA ASP A 172 11.55 -1.83 5.91
C ASP A 172 10.45 -1.67 4.85
N GLN A 173 9.27 -1.19 5.24
CA GLN A 173 8.20 -0.93 4.29
C GLN A 173 8.52 0.31 3.44
N PHE A 174 8.76 0.11 2.13
CA PHE A 174 8.93 1.21 1.17
C PHE A 174 7.60 1.77 0.67
N SER A 175 7.61 3.03 0.21
CA SER A 175 6.50 3.60 -0.55
C SER A 175 6.65 3.31 -2.05
N ILE A 176 5.53 3.27 -2.75
CA ILE A 176 5.46 3.08 -4.21
C ILE A 176 5.06 4.43 -4.82
N ILE A 177 5.83 4.90 -5.80
CA ILE A 177 5.60 6.15 -6.55
C ILE A 177 5.53 5.83 -8.03
#